data_AF-A0A949NT97-F1
#
_entry.id   AF-A0A949NT97-F1
#
_cell.length_a   1.000
_cell.length_b   1.000
_cell.length_c   1.000
_cell.angle_alpha   90.00
_cell.angle_beta   90.00
_cell.angle_gamma   90.00
#
_symmetry.space_group_name_H-M   'P 1'
#
loop_
_entity.id
_entity.type
_entity.pdbx_description
1 polymer ?
#
loop_
_entity_poly.entity_id
_entity_poly.type
_entity_poly.pdbx_seq_one_letter_code
_entity_poly.pdbx_strand_id
1 'polypeptide(L)'
;MPHPQSISKPSRRGVLKVLYGAIWLSLVGAVGLGLGAVLRLVSSGGGASQPQPVELGQPGGLAVGQARDQGPVALARDAGGYFALSLVCPHLGCRPAWHQKQDRFLCPCHGSGFALNGERLSGPAPKGLSHVALKVTGGKLVAFPGQPVDPATRLKA
;
A
#
# COMPACT_ATOMS: atom_id res chain seq x y z
N MET A 1 -61.45 9.51 55.08
CA MET A 1 -60.21 9.06 55.74
C MET A 1 -59.45 8.19 54.76
N PRO A 2 -58.30 8.63 54.22
CA PRO A 2 -57.53 7.83 53.26
C PRO A 2 -56.74 6.73 54.00
N HIS A 3 -56.89 5.47 53.57
CA HIS A 3 -56.11 4.34 54.09
C HIS A 3 -54.65 4.43 53.62
N PRO A 4 -53.65 4.24 54.50
CA PRO A 4 -52.26 4.16 54.09
C PRO A 4 -52.04 2.84 53.34
N GLN A 5 -51.66 2.93 52.06
CA GLN A 5 -51.28 1.79 51.24
C GLN A 5 -50.01 1.15 51.82
N SER A 6 -50.08 -0.13 52.16
CA SER A 6 -48.93 -0.86 52.71
C SER A 6 -47.93 -1.16 51.58
N ILE A 7 -46.70 -0.66 51.74
CA ILE A 7 -45.62 -0.91 50.78
C ILE A 7 -45.12 -2.34 50.99
N SER A 8 -45.40 -3.24 50.05
CA SER A 8 -44.93 -4.62 50.09
C SER A 8 -43.41 -4.68 49.91
N LYS A 9 -42.69 -5.27 50.87
CA LYS A 9 -41.23 -5.49 50.77
C LYS A 9 -40.91 -6.43 49.60
N PRO A 10 -39.96 -6.09 48.72
CA PRO A 10 -39.64 -6.93 47.56
C PRO A 10 -39.10 -8.30 48.01
N SER A 11 -39.51 -9.36 47.30
CA SER A 11 -39.06 -10.72 47.62
C SER A 11 -37.57 -10.89 47.30
N ARG A 12 -36.85 -11.70 48.10
CA ARG A 12 -35.43 -12.02 47.86
C ARG A 12 -35.18 -12.52 46.44
N ARG A 13 -36.09 -13.34 45.91
CA ARG A 13 -36.05 -13.88 44.54
C ARG A 13 -36.23 -12.78 43.47
N GLY A 14 -37.08 -11.78 43.75
CA GLY A 14 -37.24 -10.62 42.88
C GLY A 14 -35.98 -9.76 42.83
N VAL A 15 -35.37 -9.50 43.98
CA VAL A 15 -34.09 -8.77 44.08
C VAL A 15 -32.98 -9.52 43.33
N LEU A 16 -32.86 -10.83 43.51
CA LEU A 16 -31.89 -11.67 42.81
C LEU A 16 -32.06 -11.62 41.28
N LYS A 17 -33.30 -11.70 40.77
CA LYS A 17 -33.56 -11.61 39.31
C LYS A 17 -33.14 -10.27 38.73
N VAL A 18 -33.42 -9.16 39.43
CA VAL A 18 -33.02 -7.82 39.02
C VAL A 18 -31.49 -7.69 39.00
N LEU A 19 -30.81 -8.18 40.03
CA LEU A 19 -29.35 -8.16 40.11
C LEU A 19 -28.70 -9.00 39.00
N TYR A 20 -29.19 -10.22 38.76
CA TYR A 20 -28.71 -11.06 37.67
C TYR A 20 -28.96 -10.41 36.30
N GLY A 21 -30.12 -9.78 36.08
CA GLY A 21 -30.41 -9.03 34.85
C GLY A 21 -29.46 -7.87 34.63
N ALA A 22 -29.15 -7.10 35.68
CA ALA A 22 -28.21 -5.98 35.61
C ALA A 22 -26.76 -6.42 35.34
N ILE A 23 -26.34 -7.54 35.93
CA ILE A 23 -25.02 -8.15 35.69
C ILE A 23 -24.90 -8.61 34.24
N TRP A 24 -25.90 -9.32 33.72
CA TRP A 24 -25.92 -9.76 32.33
C TRP A 24 -25.91 -8.60 31.33
N LEU A 25 -26.70 -7.56 31.59
CA LEU A 25 -26.74 -6.37 30.74
C LEU A 25 -25.37 -5.65 30.70
N SER A 26 -24.71 -5.53 31.86
CA SER A 26 -23.37 -4.94 31.95
C SER A 26 -22.30 -5.76 31.23
N LEU A 27 -22.34 -7.08 31.34
CA LEU A 27 -21.39 -7.98 30.65
C LEU A 27 -21.53 -7.90 29.13
N VAL A 28 -22.75 -7.97 28.61
CA VAL A 28 -23.02 -7.85 27.17
C VAL A 28 -22.60 -6.47 26.65
N GLY A 29 -22.88 -5.40 27.41
CA GLY A 29 -22.44 -4.05 27.08
C GLY A 29 -20.91 -3.91 27.02
N ALA A 30 -20.20 -4.46 27.99
CA ALA A 30 -18.74 -4.43 28.03
C ALA A 30 -18.09 -5.21 26.86
N VAL A 31 -18.61 -6.39 26.53
CA VAL A 31 -18.15 -7.18 25.38
C VAL A 31 -18.44 -6.46 24.07
N GLY A 32 -19.63 -5.87 23.91
CA GLY A 32 -19.99 -5.11 22.72
C GLY A 32 -19.11 -3.87 22.50
N LEU A 33 -18.84 -3.11 23.55
CA LEU A 33 -17.93 -1.95 23.50
C LEU A 33 -16.49 -2.37 23.21
N GLY A 34 -16.01 -3.43 23.86
CA GLY A 34 -14.66 -3.97 23.65
C GLY A 34 -14.46 -4.47 22.21
N LEU A 35 -15.37 -5.31 21.71
CA LEU A 35 -15.33 -5.81 20.34
C LEU A 35 -15.45 -4.66 19.31
N GLY A 36 -16.34 -3.69 19.57
CA GLY A 36 -16.48 -2.50 18.72
C GLY A 36 -15.20 -1.65 18.65
N ALA A 37 -14.48 -1.50 19.76
CA ALA A 37 -13.20 -0.81 19.78
C ALA A 37 -12.11 -1.57 19.00
N VAL A 38 -12.02 -2.88 19.17
CA VAL A 38 -11.08 -3.75 18.43
C VAL A 38 -11.38 -3.71 16.92
N LEU A 39 -12.64 -3.82 16.52
CA LEU A 39 -13.06 -3.76 15.12
C LEU A 39 -12.74 -2.41 14.48
N ARG A 40 -12.84 -1.29 15.22
CA ARG A 40 -12.42 0.02 14.74
C ARG A 40 -10.91 0.11 14.51
N LEU A 41 -10.11 -0.44 15.41
CA LEU A 41 -8.65 -0.47 15.25
C LEU A 41 -8.24 -1.31 14.03
N VAL A 42 -8.87 -2.47 13.84
CA VAL A 42 -8.60 -3.34 12.68
C VAL A 42 -9.10 -2.71 11.37
N SER A 43 -10.26 -2.06 11.38
CA SER A 43 -10.83 -1.42 10.19
C SER A 43 -10.11 -0.13 9.80
N SER A 44 -9.50 0.57 10.77
CA SER A 44 -8.72 1.78 10.51
C SER A 44 -7.34 1.51 9.92
N GLY A 45 -6.88 0.26 9.87
CA GLY A 45 -5.53 -0.12 9.45
C GLY A 45 -5.30 -0.32 7.95
N GLY A 46 -6.27 -0.04 7.08
CA GLY A 46 -6.29 -0.69 5.75
C GLY A 46 -6.51 0.19 4.53
N GLY A 47 -6.14 1.47 4.55
CA GLY A 47 -6.12 2.29 3.35
C GLY A 47 -4.73 2.29 2.72
N ALA A 48 -4.36 1.26 1.95
CA ALA A 48 -3.18 1.36 1.10
C ALA A 48 -3.41 2.51 0.11
N SER A 49 -2.83 3.68 0.42
CA SER A 49 -2.87 4.84 -0.46
C SER A 49 -2.35 4.39 -1.82
N GLN A 50 -3.25 4.35 -2.81
CA GLN A 50 -2.90 3.90 -4.15
C GLN A 50 -1.77 4.79 -4.68
N PRO A 51 -0.67 4.23 -5.22
CA PRO A 51 0.42 5.03 -5.75
C PRO A 51 -0.10 5.99 -6.82
N GLN A 52 0.09 7.30 -6.59
CA GLN A 52 -0.38 8.32 -7.51
C GLN A 52 0.40 8.25 -8.83
N PRO A 53 -0.22 8.60 -9.98
CA PRO A 53 0.48 8.73 -11.24
C PRO A 53 1.64 9.73 -11.16
N VAL A 54 2.73 9.44 -11.85
CA VAL A 54 3.96 10.25 -11.86
C VAL A 54 4.19 10.80 -13.25
N GLU A 55 4.15 12.13 -13.41
CA GLU A 55 4.53 12.79 -14.66
C GLU A 55 6.04 12.73 -14.87
N LEU A 56 6.47 12.17 -15.99
CA LEU A 56 7.86 11.97 -16.36
C LEU A 56 8.36 13.00 -17.40
N GLY A 57 7.56 14.02 -17.71
CA GLY A 57 7.91 15.05 -18.71
C GLY A 57 7.65 14.62 -20.15
N GLN A 58 8.22 15.34 -21.12
CA GLN A 58 7.96 15.08 -22.55
C GLN A 58 8.67 13.82 -23.06
N PRO A 59 8.11 13.12 -24.07
CA PRO A 59 8.82 12.13 -24.84
C PRO A 59 10.03 12.78 -25.52
N GLY A 60 11.24 12.29 -25.23
CA GLY A 60 12.48 12.86 -25.74
C GLY A 60 13.53 13.07 -24.65
N GLY A 61 14.77 13.36 -25.05
CA GLY A 61 15.88 13.64 -24.14
C GLY A 61 16.49 12.42 -23.41
N LEU A 62 15.86 11.25 -23.47
CA LEU A 62 16.44 9.99 -23.00
C LEU A 62 16.94 9.15 -24.18
N ALA A 63 18.25 8.92 -24.22
CA ALA A 63 18.89 8.07 -25.21
C ALA A 63 18.50 6.60 -25.02
N VAL A 64 18.60 5.82 -26.10
CA VAL A 64 18.45 4.36 -26.02
C VAL A 64 19.56 3.80 -25.12
N GLY A 65 19.20 2.88 -24.24
CA GLY A 65 20.13 2.31 -23.26
C GLY A 65 20.22 3.08 -21.94
N GLN A 66 19.46 4.17 -21.79
CA GLN A 66 19.49 5.01 -20.59
C GLN A 66 18.20 4.91 -19.78
N ALA A 67 18.32 5.19 -18.48
CA ALA A 67 17.20 5.43 -17.60
C ALA A 67 17.37 6.75 -16.82
N ARG A 68 16.26 7.26 -16.31
CA ARG A 68 16.18 8.42 -15.44
C ARG A 68 15.20 8.14 -14.31
N ASP A 69 15.67 8.33 -13.09
CA ASP A 69 14.86 8.19 -11.90
C ASP A 69 13.99 9.43 -11.71
N GLN A 70 12.73 9.20 -11.34
CA GLN A 70 11.84 10.21 -10.76
C GLN A 70 11.21 9.56 -9.52
N GLY A 71 10.66 10.26 -8.52
CA GLY A 71 10.11 9.59 -7.32
C GLY A 71 9.27 8.33 -7.66
N PRO A 72 8.89 7.43 -6.74
CA PRO A 72 8.79 5.94 -6.91
C PRO A 72 9.19 5.15 -8.20
N VAL A 73 9.53 5.74 -9.36
CA VAL A 73 9.68 5.03 -10.65
C VAL A 73 10.91 5.46 -11.45
N ALA A 74 11.34 4.66 -12.41
CA ALA A 74 12.31 5.08 -13.42
C ALA A 74 11.67 5.09 -14.81
N LEU A 75 11.95 6.12 -15.60
CA LEU A 75 11.73 6.09 -17.04
C LEU A 75 12.97 5.46 -17.68
N ALA A 76 12.79 4.41 -18.48
CA ALA A 76 13.86 3.76 -19.21
C ALA A 76 13.52 3.65 -20.69
N ARG A 77 14.55 3.54 -21.54
CA ARG A 77 14.38 3.40 -22.98
C ARG A 77 15.33 2.36 -23.54
N ASP A 78 14.78 1.43 -24.32
CA ASP A 78 15.54 0.50 -25.15
C ASP A 78 15.17 0.65 -26.63
N ALA A 79 15.67 -0.26 -27.48
CA ALA A 79 15.39 -0.24 -28.91
C ALA A 79 13.90 -0.44 -29.25
N GLY A 80 13.12 -1.02 -28.34
CA GLY A 80 11.68 -1.25 -28.51
C GLY A 80 10.83 -0.03 -28.13
N GLY A 81 11.35 0.89 -27.31
CA GLY A 81 10.68 2.12 -26.92
C GLY A 81 10.88 2.49 -25.45
N TYR A 82 10.00 3.35 -24.94
CA TYR A 82 9.99 3.77 -23.54
C TYR A 82 9.24 2.76 -22.66
N PHE A 83 9.68 2.61 -21.43
CA PHE A 83 8.99 1.85 -20.39
C PHE A 83 9.25 2.45 -19.02
N ALA A 84 8.43 2.06 -18.04
CA ALA A 84 8.58 2.52 -16.67
C ALA A 84 8.79 1.33 -15.72
N LEU A 85 9.72 1.50 -14.79
CA LEU A 85 9.99 0.53 -13.73
C LEU A 85 9.56 1.11 -12.39
N SER A 86 8.97 0.27 -11.53
CA SER A 86 8.87 0.56 -10.11
C SER A 86 10.25 0.49 -9.48
N LEU A 87 10.65 1.55 -8.79
CA LEU A 87 11.89 1.58 -7.99
C LEU A 87 11.63 1.09 -6.56
N VAL A 88 10.63 0.24 -6.34
CA VAL A 88 10.47 -0.48 -5.07
C VAL A 88 11.30 -1.75 -5.15
N CYS A 89 12.41 -1.81 -4.42
CA CYS A 89 13.30 -2.97 -4.39
C CYS A 89 12.53 -4.20 -3.87
N PRO A 90 12.48 -5.32 -4.62
CA PRO A 90 11.77 -6.53 -4.21
C PRO A 90 12.35 -7.22 -2.96
N HIS A 91 13.48 -6.75 -2.43
CA HIS A 91 14.03 -7.24 -1.16
C HIS A 91 13.17 -6.76 0.03
N LEU A 92 13.25 -5.46 0.36
CA LEU A 92 12.60 -4.85 1.53
C LEU A 92 12.05 -3.45 1.25
N GLY A 93 11.85 -3.10 -0.04
CA GLY A 93 11.18 -1.86 -0.42
C GLY A 93 12.05 -0.60 -0.51
N CYS A 94 13.37 -0.70 -0.28
CA CYS A 94 14.30 0.39 -0.56
C CYS A 94 14.24 0.83 -2.03
N ARG A 95 14.77 2.02 -2.33
CA ARG A 95 14.69 2.59 -3.67
C ARG A 95 16.01 2.48 -4.45
N PRO A 96 16.13 1.60 -5.45
CA PRO A 96 17.31 1.56 -6.31
C PRO A 96 17.42 2.82 -7.16
N ALA A 97 18.63 3.21 -7.51
CA ALA A 97 18.91 4.36 -8.36
C ALA A 97 19.66 3.94 -9.62
N TRP A 98 19.42 4.59 -10.76
CA TRP A 98 20.15 4.36 -12.01
C TRP A 98 21.58 4.90 -11.93
N HIS A 99 22.57 4.05 -12.21
CA HIS A 99 23.97 4.44 -12.28
C HIS A 99 24.47 4.38 -13.72
N GLN A 100 24.50 5.53 -14.39
CA GLN A 100 24.91 5.65 -15.81
C GLN A 100 26.28 5.04 -16.12
N LYS A 101 27.25 5.13 -15.20
CA LYS A 101 28.60 4.58 -15.42
C LYS A 101 28.65 3.05 -15.37
N GLN A 102 27.63 2.41 -14.80
CA GLN A 102 27.58 0.96 -14.58
C GLN A 102 26.44 0.28 -15.33
N ASP A 103 25.65 1.07 -16.07
CA ASP A 103 24.47 0.66 -16.84
C ASP A 103 23.52 -0.26 -16.05
N ARG A 104 23.30 0.07 -14.77
CA ARG A 104 22.45 -0.71 -13.86
C ARG A 104 21.83 0.16 -12.78
N PHE A 105 20.71 -0.31 -12.24
CA PHE A 105 20.16 0.19 -10.99
C PHE A 105 20.86 -0.47 -9.81
N LEU A 106 21.22 0.32 -8.80
CA LEU A 106 21.80 -0.19 -7.56
C LEU A 106 20.92 0.18 -6.37
N CYS A 107 20.58 -0.82 -5.57
CA CYS A 107 19.89 -0.64 -4.30
C CYS A 107 20.91 -0.28 -3.21
N PRO A 108 20.80 0.89 -2.55
CA PRO A 108 21.77 1.36 -1.57
C PRO A 108 21.74 0.56 -0.25
N CYS A 109 20.67 -0.17 0.03
CA CYS A 109 20.48 -0.81 1.33
C CYS A 109 21.33 -2.09 1.51
N HIS A 110 21.31 -2.99 0.51
CA HIS A 110 21.98 -4.29 0.59
C HIS A 110 22.62 -4.69 -0.75
N GLY A 111 22.84 -3.73 -1.66
CA GLY A 111 23.59 -3.96 -2.89
C GLY A 111 22.90 -4.81 -3.96
N SER A 112 21.56 -4.92 -3.96
CA SER A 112 20.87 -5.55 -5.09
C SER A 112 21.05 -4.73 -6.36
N GLY A 113 21.51 -5.37 -7.43
CA GLY A 113 21.71 -4.76 -8.74
C GLY A 113 20.66 -5.21 -9.75
N PHE A 114 20.21 -4.31 -10.61
CA PHE A 114 19.23 -4.59 -11.66
C PHE A 114 19.68 -4.01 -13.01
N ALA A 115 19.48 -4.74 -14.10
CA ALA A 115 19.75 -4.26 -15.45
C ALA A 115 18.79 -3.12 -15.85
N LEU A 116 19.06 -2.48 -16.98
CA LEU A 116 18.21 -1.45 -17.57
C LEU A 116 16.74 -1.90 -17.71
N ASN A 117 16.50 -3.15 -18.10
CA ASN A 117 15.16 -3.74 -18.24
C ASN A 117 14.54 -4.16 -16.88
N GLY A 118 15.21 -3.90 -15.76
CA GLY A 118 14.77 -4.28 -14.42
C GLY A 118 15.12 -5.72 -14.01
N GLU A 119 15.75 -6.52 -14.87
CA GLU A 119 16.18 -7.87 -14.52
C GLU A 119 17.16 -7.86 -13.35
N ARG A 120 17.02 -8.80 -12.41
CA ARG A 120 17.92 -8.90 -11.27
C ARG A 120 19.29 -9.42 -11.72
N LEU A 121 20.33 -8.67 -11.40
CA LEU A 121 21.72 -9.05 -11.65
C LEU A 121 22.41 -9.61 -10.40
N SER A 122 22.17 -9.03 -9.22
CA SER A 122 22.92 -9.37 -8.01
C SER A 122 22.18 -9.03 -6.71
N GLY A 123 22.75 -9.48 -5.58
CA GLY A 123 22.30 -9.15 -4.23
C GLY A 123 21.07 -9.94 -3.75
N PRO A 124 20.51 -9.57 -2.57
CA PRO A 124 19.53 -10.40 -1.89
C PRO A 124 18.09 -10.30 -2.42
N ALA A 125 17.77 -9.35 -3.31
CA ALA A 125 16.44 -9.27 -3.89
C ALA A 125 16.06 -10.61 -4.57
N PRO A 126 14.85 -11.15 -4.38
CA PRO A 126 14.48 -12.46 -4.94
C PRO A 126 14.08 -12.41 -6.42
N LYS A 127 13.78 -11.22 -6.95
CA LYS A 127 13.32 -11.00 -8.34
C LYS A 127 13.73 -9.62 -8.87
N GLY A 128 13.50 -9.38 -10.15
CA GLY A 128 13.71 -8.09 -10.81
C GLY A 128 12.68 -7.01 -10.43
N LEU A 129 12.95 -5.78 -10.87
CA LEU A 129 12.04 -4.64 -10.73
C LEU A 129 10.76 -4.87 -11.55
N SER A 130 9.63 -4.42 -11.01
CA SER A 130 8.34 -4.56 -11.68
C SER A 130 8.16 -3.49 -12.74
N HIS A 131 7.67 -3.86 -13.91
CA HIS A 131 7.26 -2.92 -14.94
C HIS A 131 5.88 -2.35 -14.59
N VAL A 132 5.69 -1.06 -14.83
CA VAL A 132 4.45 -0.34 -14.53
C VAL A 132 3.94 0.39 -15.75
N ALA A 133 2.63 0.59 -15.83
CA ALA A 133 2.00 1.18 -17.00
C ALA A 133 2.55 2.59 -17.26
N LEU A 134 2.83 2.87 -18.53
CA LEU A 134 3.31 4.16 -19.03
C LEU A 134 2.39 4.62 -20.14
N LYS A 135 1.86 5.85 -20.04
CA LYS A 135 0.94 6.42 -21.03
C LYS A 135 1.37 7.84 -21.39
N VAL A 136 0.91 8.31 -22.55
CA VAL A 136 1.03 9.72 -22.93
C VAL A 136 -0.27 10.44 -22.53
N THR A 137 -0.16 11.46 -21.68
CA THR A 137 -1.29 12.31 -21.27
C THR A 137 -0.90 13.77 -21.46
N GLY A 138 -1.65 14.52 -22.28
CA GLY A 138 -1.35 15.94 -22.54
C GLY A 138 0.05 16.18 -23.11
N GLY A 139 0.56 15.26 -23.94
CA GLY A 139 1.91 15.34 -24.52
C GLY A 139 3.06 15.00 -23.56
N LYS A 140 2.76 14.52 -22.34
CA LYS A 140 3.74 14.09 -21.35
C LYS A 140 3.65 12.59 -21.11
N LEU A 141 4.77 11.97 -20.81
CA LEU A 141 4.87 10.62 -20.29
C LEU A 141 4.38 10.60 -18.84
N VAL A 142 3.49 9.66 -18.50
CA VAL A 142 2.95 9.47 -17.15
C VAL A 142 3.01 8.00 -16.78
N ALA A 143 3.70 7.67 -15.69
CA ALA A 143 3.77 6.32 -15.14
C ALA A 143 2.72 6.09 -14.05
N PHE A 144 2.20 4.87 -13.95
CA PHE A 144 1.16 4.46 -13.01
C PHE A 144 1.70 3.34 -12.11
N PRO A 145 2.36 3.65 -10.97
CA PRO A 145 3.10 2.65 -10.20
C PRO A 145 2.22 1.53 -9.61
N GLY A 146 0.92 1.79 -9.42
CA GLY A 146 -0.06 0.80 -8.97
C GLY A 146 -0.62 -0.10 -10.08
N GLN A 147 -0.16 0.04 -11.33
CA GLN A 147 -0.64 -0.74 -12.48
C GLN A 147 0.53 -1.52 -13.09
N PRO A 148 0.79 -2.77 -12.63
CA PRO A 148 1.81 -3.63 -13.21
C PRO A 148 1.49 -3.97 -14.67
N VAL A 149 2.52 -4.11 -15.50
CA VAL A 149 2.39 -4.53 -16.91
C VAL A 149 3.43 -5.59 -17.25
N ASP A 150 3.24 -6.25 -18.39
CA ASP A 150 4.19 -7.23 -18.92
C ASP A 150 5.58 -6.60 -19.16
N PRO A 151 6.70 -7.25 -18.79
CA PRO A 151 8.05 -6.72 -19.00
C PRO A 151 8.44 -6.40 -20.45
N ALA A 152 7.73 -6.94 -21.44
CA ALA A 152 7.92 -6.64 -22.86
C ALA A 152 7.16 -5.36 -23.31
N THR A 153 6.33 -4.77 -22.45
CA THR A 153 5.54 -3.59 -22.80
C THR A 153 6.44 -2.40 -23.10
N ARG A 154 6.28 -1.81 -24.30
CA ARG A 154 7.00 -0.61 -24.73
C ARG A 154 6.04 0.41 -25.32
N LEU A 155 6.22 1.66 -24.91
CA LEU A 155 5.55 2.82 -25.50
C LEU A 155 6.43 3.38 -26.62
N LYS A 156 5.88 3.37 -27.84
CA LYS A 156 6.46 4.06 -28.99
C LYS A 156 5.92 5.50 -28.98
N ALA A 157 6.78 6.45 -28.67
CA ALA A 157 6.47 7.88 -28.59
C ALA A 157 7.60 8.67 -29.24
#